data_AF-A0AAC9ZC06-F1
#
_entry.id   AF-A0AAC9ZC06-F1
#
_cell.length_a   1.000
_cell.length_b   1.000
_cell.length_c   1.000
_cell.angle_alpha   90.00
_cell.angle_beta   90.00
_cell.angle_gamma   90.00
#
_symmetry.space_group_name_H-M   'P 1'
#
loop_
_entity.id
_entity.type
_entity.pdbx_description
1 polymer ?
#
loop_
_entity_poly.entity_id
_entity_poly.type
_entity_poly.pdbx_seq_one_letter_code
_entity_poly.pdbx_strand_id
1 'polypeptide(L)'
;MFKRLACTSLVFGMLATAPPALASGCSPRDHLVDRLQSSYAERLTAGGLQSSQPVSTVIEFWASATTGTFTVLVSHPNGLSCVVASGTGFFQLMEDPKPQGTPS
;
A
#
# COMPACT_ATOMS: atom_id res chain seq x y z
N MET A 1 31.15 -23.55 -39.92
CA MET A 1 31.29 -22.91 -38.59
C MET A 1 30.07 -22.09 -38.14
N PHE A 2 29.05 -21.86 -38.99
CA PHE A 2 27.81 -21.14 -38.62
C PHE A 2 26.78 -21.96 -37.81
N LYS A 3 26.93 -23.29 -37.74
CA LYS A 3 25.94 -24.20 -37.15
C LYS A 3 25.98 -24.28 -35.61
N ARG A 4 27.06 -23.77 -34.99
CA ARG A 4 27.23 -23.73 -33.52
C ARG A 4 26.69 -22.45 -32.87
N LEU A 5 26.37 -21.43 -33.65
CA LEU A 5 25.84 -20.15 -33.18
C LEU A 5 24.31 -20.14 -33.04
N ALA A 6 23.61 -21.12 -33.63
CA ALA A 6 22.15 -21.17 -33.61
C ALA A 6 21.55 -21.78 -32.32
N CYS A 7 22.34 -22.53 -31.53
CA CYS A 7 21.82 -23.16 -30.31
C CYS A 7 21.91 -22.27 -29.06
N THR A 8 22.78 -21.25 -29.05
CA THR A 8 22.95 -20.39 -27.88
C THR A 8 21.87 -19.31 -27.74
N SER A 9 21.11 -19.01 -28.80
CA SER A 9 20.04 -18.00 -28.74
C SER A 9 18.73 -18.52 -28.14
N LEU A 10 18.47 -19.84 -28.19
CA LEU A 10 17.22 -20.43 -27.70
C LEU A 10 17.13 -20.56 -26.17
N VAL A 11 18.26 -20.56 -25.46
CA VAL A 11 18.28 -20.69 -23.99
C VAL A 11 18.01 -19.35 -23.28
N PHE A 12 18.27 -18.21 -23.93
CA PHE A 12 18.08 -16.89 -23.31
C PHE A 12 16.65 -16.34 -23.39
N GLY A 13 15.78 -16.95 -24.20
CA GLY A 13 14.40 -16.48 -24.40
C GLY A 13 13.43 -16.79 -23.26
N MET A 14 13.79 -17.65 -22.30
CA MET A 14 12.84 -18.18 -21.30
C MET A 14 12.95 -17.54 -19.90
N LEU A 15 13.91 -16.62 -19.67
CA LEU A 15 14.04 -15.91 -18.39
C LEU A 15 13.15 -14.65 -18.28
N ALA A 16 12.44 -14.24 -19.33
CA ALA A 16 11.69 -12.98 -19.35
C ALA A 16 10.22 -13.08 -18.89
N THR A 17 9.74 -14.27 -18.47
CA THR A 17 8.37 -14.45 -17.94
C THR A 17 8.35 -14.57 -16.42
N ALA A 18 9.17 -13.78 -15.72
CA ALA A 18 8.92 -13.57 -14.30
C ALA A 18 7.57 -12.83 -14.17
N PRO A 19 6.60 -13.33 -13.38
CA PRO A 19 5.43 -12.56 -13.04
C PRO A 19 5.89 -11.19 -12.53
N PRO A 20 5.22 -10.09 -12.91
CA PRO A 20 5.57 -8.80 -12.35
C PRO A 20 5.57 -8.94 -10.82
N ALA A 21 6.68 -8.59 -10.17
CA ALA A 21 6.82 -8.57 -8.71
C ALA A 21 5.95 -7.48 -8.04
N LEU A 22 4.87 -7.08 -8.71
CA LEU A 22 3.85 -6.19 -8.21
C LEU A 22 2.96 -7.05 -7.31
N ALA A 23 2.91 -6.69 -6.02
CA ALA A 23 2.02 -7.23 -4.99
C ALA A 23 2.57 -8.28 -4.01
N SER A 24 3.84 -8.22 -3.58
CA SER A 24 4.12 -8.70 -2.22
C SER A 24 3.36 -7.80 -1.24
N GLY A 25 2.23 -8.29 -0.69
CA GLY A 25 1.42 -7.54 0.28
C GLY A 25 0.14 -6.89 -0.25
N CYS A 26 -0.35 -7.25 -1.44
CA CYS A 26 -1.72 -6.91 -1.84
C CYS A 26 -2.70 -8.07 -1.65
N SER A 27 -3.93 -7.74 -1.27
CA SER A 27 -5.03 -8.70 -1.07
C SER A 27 -6.35 -7.97 -1.28
N PRO A 28 -7.50 -8.66 -1.42
CA PRO A 28 -8.80 -8.00 -1.31
C PRO A 28 -8.86 -7.19 -0.01
N ARG A 29 -9.38 -5.96 -0.10
CA ARG A 29 -9.39 -5.00 1.00
C ARG A 29 -9.91 -5.59 2.29
N ASP A 30 -11.02 -6.32 2.22
CA ASP A 30 -11.69 -6.90 3.39
C ASP A 30 -10.81 -7.88 4.15
N HIS A 31 -9.95 -8.64 3.47
CA HIS A 31 -9.00 -9.54 4.12
C HIS A 31 -7.90 -8.79 4.88
N LEU A 32 -7.40 -7.68 4.32
CA LEU A 32 -6.43 -6.85 5.03
C LEU A 32 -7.08 -6.16 6.24
N VAL A 33 -8.26 -5.57 6.06
CA VAL A 33 -9.00 -4.91 7.14
C VAL A 33 -9.27 -5.86 8.29
N ASP A 34 -9.77 -7.07 8.01
CA ASP A 34 -10.02 -8.09 9.03
C ASP A 34 -8.74 -8.45 9.78
N ARG A 35 -7.61 -8.63 9.08
CA ARG A 35 -6.31 -8.91 9.69
C ARG A 35 -5.80 -7.76 10.55
N LEU A 36 -5.88 -6.52 10.06
CA LEU A 36 -5.45 -5.32 10.79
C LEU A 36 -6.25 -5.15 12.09
N GLN A 37 -7.56 -5.36 12.04
CA GLN A 37 -8.44 -5.24 13.21
C GLN A 37 -8.24 -6.40 14.19
N SER A 38 -8.23 -7.65 13.70
CA SER A 38 -8.22 -8.84 14.56
C SER A 38 -6.84 -9.14 15.16
N SER A 39 -5.77 -8.97 14.38
CA SER A 39 -4.42 -9.42 14.77
C SER A 39 -3.56 -8.28 15.34
N TYR A 40 -3.78 -7.05 14.89
CA TYR A 40 -2.97 -5.89 15.29
C TYR A 40 -3.76 -4.85 16.08
N ALA A 41 -5.08 -5.03 16.25
CA ALA A 41 -5.98 -4.05 16.85
C ALA A 41 -5.91 -2.66 16.17
N GLU A 42 -5.48 -2.62 14.90
CA GLU A 42 -5.36 -1.39 14.14
C GLU A 42 -6.72 -0.94 13.61
N ARG A 43 -6.95 0.37 13.67
CA ARG A 43 -8.16 1.03 13.19
C ARG A 43 -7.81 2.11 12.18
N LEU A 44 -8.69 2.32 11.21
CA LEU A 44 -8.56 3.41 10.24
C LEU A 44 -8.54 4.75 11.00
N THR A 45 -7.44 5.47 10.86
CA THR A 45 -7.12 6.68 11.63
C THR A 45 -7.10 7.92 10.75
N ALA A 46 -6.66 7.78 9.49
CA ALA A 46 -6.73 8.84 8.50
C ALA A 46 -6.79 8.23 7.08
N GLY A 47 -7.14 9.04 6.09
CA GLY A 47 -7.08 8.62 4.70
C GLY A 47 -7.40 9.76 3.75
N GLY A 48 -7.19 9.49 2.46
CA GLY A 48 -7.46 10.47 1.40
C GLY A 48 -7.49 9.82 0.02
N LEU A 49 -8.24 10.42 -0.89
CA LEU A 49 -8.22 10.04 -2.29
C LEU A 49 -6.99 10.65 -2.97
N GLN A 50 -6.10 9.79 -3.46
CA GLN A 50 -5.02 10.19 -4.34
C GLN A 50 -5.52 10.17 -5.79
N SER A 51 -5.66 11.35 -6.38
CA SER A 51 -5.93 11.50 -7.81
C SER A 51 -4.66 11.25 -8.61
N SER A 52 -4.32 9.98 -8.84
CA SER A 52 -3.29 9.57 -9.80
C SER A 52 -3.88 9.27 -11.17
N GLN A 53 -3.19 9.65 -12.24
CA GLN A 53 -3.48 9.17 -13.59
C GLN A 53 -2.65 7.89 -13.83
N PRO A 54 -3.21 6.80 -14.37
CA PRO A 54 -4.57 6.67 -14.95
C PRO A 54 -5.67 6.26 -13.96
N VAL A 55 -5.33 5.78 -12.75
CA VAL A 55 -6.31 5.25 -11.79
C VAL A 55 -6.17 5.97 -10.44
N SER A 56 -7.27 6.53 -9.94
CA SER A 56 -7.33 7.11 -8.60
C SER A 56 -7.34 6.01 -7.54
N THR A 57 -6.59 6.21 -6.46
CA THR A 57 -6.47 5.25 -5.36
C THR A 57 -6.76 5.94 -4.03
N VAL A 58 -7.15 5.18 -3.02
CA VAL A 58 -7.34 5.69 -1.66
C VAL A 58 -6.12 5.31 -0.83
N ILE A 59 -5.51 6.29 -0.18
CA ILE A 59 -4.48 6.05 0.84
C ILE A 59 -5.19 5.96 2.19
N GLU A 60 -4.92 4.91 2.94
CA GLU A 60 -5.50 4.66 4.25
C GLU A 60 -4.39 4.48 5.28
N PHE A 61 -4.48 5.19 6.40
CA PHE A 61 -3.59 5.05 7.55
C PHE A 61 -4.32 4.31 8.66
N TRP A 62 -3.76 3.18 9.07
CA TRP A 62 -4.26 2.31 10.13
C TRP A 62 -3.29 2.35 11.30
N ALA A 63 -3.80 2.47 12.52
CA ALA A 63 -2.97 2.53 13.71
C ALA A 63 -3.67 1.90 14.91
N SER A 64 -2.88 1.39 15.85
CA SER A 64 -3.35 0.76 17.09
C SER A 64 -2.73 1.46 18.29
N ALA A 65 -3.57 2.04 19.14
CA ALA A 65 -3.12 2.57 20.42
C ALA A 65 -2.74 1.44 21.41
N THR A 66 -3.25 0.22 21.19
CA THR A 66 -3.02 -0.92 22.08
C THR A 66 -1.67 -1.60 21.81
N THR A 67 -1.33 -1.83 20.54
CA THR A 67 -0.08 -2.48 20.14
C THR A 67 1.00 -1.48 19.74
N GLY A 68 0.64 -0.22 19.48
CA GLY A 68 1.55 0.82 18.98
C GLY A 68 1.97 0.64 17.52
N THR A 69 1.33 -0.29 16.80
CA THR A 69 1.63 -0.59 15.39
C THR A 69 0.85 0.32 14.45
N PHE A 70 1.34 0.45 13.21
CA PHE A 70 0.63 1.09 12.13
C PHE A 70 0.86 0.40 10.79
N THR A 71 -0.10 0.60 9.89
CA THR A 71 -0.06 0.14 8.51
C THR A 71 -0.61 1.20 7.58
N VAL A 72 -0.01 1.36 6.41
CA VAL A 72 -0.50 2.22 5.33
C VAL A 72 -0.94 1.35 4.17
N LEU A 73 -2.20 1.50 3.76
CA LEU A 73 -2.75 0.82 2.61
C LEU A 73 -2.92 1.77 1.43
N VAL A 74 -2.72 1.26 0.22
CA VAL A 74 -3.20 1.87 -1.02
C VAL A 74 -4.29 0.98 -1.61
N SER A 75 -5.51 1.49 -1.62
CA SER A 75 -6.71 0.81 -2.08
C SER A 75 -7.07 1.25 -3.50
N HIS A 76 -7.22 0.28 -4.39
CA HIS A 76 -7.58 0.48 -5.79
C HIS A 76 -9.09 0.28 -5.98
N PRO A 77 -9.70 0.88 -7.01
CA PRO A 77 -11.13 0.74 -7.29
C PRO A 77 -11.54 -0.67 -7.73
N ASN A 78 -10.57 -1.53 -8.06
CA ASN A 78 -10.81 -2.95 -8.33
C ASN A 78 -10.97 -3.80 -7.06
N GLY A 79 -10.99 -3.19 -5.87
CA GLY A 79 -11.18 -3.87 -4.58
C GLY A 79 -9.90 -4.45 -3.97
N LEU A 80 -8.75 -4.34 -4.64
CA LEU A 80 -7.46 -4.72 -4.07
C LEU A 80 -6.89 -3.58 -3.23
N SER A 81 -6.26 -3.96 -2.12
CA SER A 81 -5.50 -3.05 -1.28
C SER A 81 -4.11 -3.60 -1.06
N CYS A 82 -3.12 -2.72 -1.06
CA CYS A 82 -1.72 -3.08 -0.94
C CYS A 82 -1.13 -2.42 0.30
N VAL A 83 -0.44 -3.20 1.14
CA VAL A 83 0.39 -2.65 2.22
C VAL A 83 1.61 -1.98 1.59
N VAL A 84 1.73 -0.67 1.75
CA VAL A 84 2.86 0.11 1.23
C VAL A 84 3.85 0.54 2.31
N ALA A 85 3.41 0.55 3.57
CA ALA A 85 4.26 0.76 4.73
C ALA A 85 3.64 0.12 5.97
N SER A 86 4.47 -0.31 6.92
CA SER A 86 4.03 -0.79 8.23
C SER A 86 5.15 -0.61 9.26
N GLY A 87 4.79 -0.41 10.53
CA GLY A 87 5.79 -0.23 11.59
C GLY A 87 5.16 0.03 12.95
N THR A 88 5.89 0.76 13.80
CA THR A 88 5.47 1.19 15.14
C THR A 88 5.75 2.68 15.34
N GLY A 89 5.23 3.25 16.44
CA GLY A 89 5.51 4.65 16.78
C GLY A 89 4.71 5.65 15.95
N PHE A 90 3.46 5.32 15.64
CA PHE A 90 2.55 6.22 14.94
C PHE A 90 2.16 7.42 15.81
N PHE A 91 2.20 8.61 15.24
CA PHE A 91 1.78 9.85 15.89
C PHE A 91 1.01 10.72 14.89
N GLN A 92 0.02 11.45 15.39
CA GLN A 92 -0.68 12.47 14.63
C GLN A 92 -0.27 13.84 15.15
N LEU A 93 0.16 14.72 14.25
CA LEU A 93 0.33 16.13 14.57
C LEU A 93 -1.06 16.77 14.47
N MET A 94 -1.71 17.02 15.60
CA MET A 94 -2.90 17.88 15.62
C MET A 94 -2.42 19.32 15.49
N GLU A 95 -2.87 20.04 14.46
CA GLU A 95 -2.68 21.48 14.38
C GLU A 95 -3.57 22.15 15.44
N ASP A 96 -3.00 23.04 16.26
CA ASP A 96 -3.79 23.81 17.23
C ASP A 96 -4.92 24.55 16.51
N PRO A 97 -6.16 24.55 17.05
CA PRO A 97 -7.26 25.29 16.45
C PRO A 97 -6.85 26.76 16.30
N LYS A 98 -6.76 27.23 15.05
CA LYS A 98 -6.49 28.64 14.77
C LYS A 98 -7.55 29.47 15.51
N PRO A 99 -7.18 30.42 16.39
CA PRO A 99 -8.16 31.21 17.10
C PRO A 99 -9.07 31.88 16.08
N GLN A 100 -10.38 31.65 16.19
CA GLN A 100 -11.36 32.33 15.35
C GLN A 100 -11.20 33.82 15.63
N GLY A 101 -10.79 34.59 14.63
CA GLY A 101 -10.53 36.01 14.78
C GLY A 101 -11.74 36.70 15.40
N THR A 102 -11.54 37.39 16.51
CA THR A 102 -12.58 38.19 17.15
C THR A 102 -13.00 39.28 16.15
N PRO A 103 -14.28 39.39 15.79
CA PRO A 103 -14.72 40.53 14.99
C PRO A 103 -14.49 41.82 15.78
N SER A 104 -13.77 42.75 15.16
CA SER A 104 -13.54 44.11 15.68
C SER A 104 -14.81 44.93 15.76
#